data_AF-A0A7W1RR61-F1
#
_entry.id   AF-A0A7W1RR61-F1
#
_cell.length_a   1.000
_cell.length_b   1.000
_cell.length_c   1.000
_cell.angle_alpha   90.00
_cell.angle_beta   90.00
_cell.angle_gamma   90.00
#
_symmetry.space_group_name_H-M   'P 1'
#
loop_
_entity.id
_entity.type
_entity.pdbx_description
1 polymer ?
#
loop_
_entity_poly.entity_id
_entity_poly.type
_entity_poly.pdbx_seq_one_letter_code
_entity_poly.pdbx_strand_id
1 'polypeptide(L)'
;MKNTIQLKRWIITAKPKPFQETQVRLAIPRSLHSLLFAIVLFAGAWPLCAKAERHEEGRPDFGVILAVNNGGDAHDLLPGDGYCDTDGTGTCTLRAAIEETNAGFLQVDSILINVPLVTLTEKLPLLIVST
;
A
#
# COMPACT_ATOMS: atom_id res chain seq x y z
N MET A 1 -2.47 29.35 45.31
CA MET A 1 -2.97 28.01 45.66
C MET A 1 -2.71 27.08 44.48
N LYS A 2 -1.66 26.25 44.53
CA LYS A 2 -1.26 25.36 43.43
C LYS A 2 -1.80 23.96 43.73
N ASN A 3 -2.72 23.47 42.89
CA ASN A 3 -3.42 22.21 43.07
C ASN A 3 -2.75 21.15 42.18
N THR A 4 -2.03 20.20 42.78
CA THR A 4 -1.23 19.19 42.08
C THR A 4 -1.96 17.86 42.10
N ILE A 5 -2.53 17.46 40.97
CA ILE A 5 -3.21 16.18 40.79
C ILE A 5 -2.15 15.10 40.57
N GLN A 6 -2.00 14.20 41.55
CA GLN A 6 -1.09 13.05 41.49
C GLN A 6 -1.76 11.90 40.72
N LEU A 7 -1.40 11.73 39.45
CA LEU A 7 -1.81 10.55 38.67
C LEU A 7 -1.01 9.32 39.13
N LYS A 8 -1.65 8.46 39.94
CA LYS A 8 -1.12 7.16 40.36
C LYS A 8 -1.01 6.22 39.15
N ARG A 9 0.21 6.03 38.65
CA ARG A 9 0.56 5.07 37.61
C ARG A 9 0.56 3.64 38.18
N TRP A 10 -0.50 2.87 37.92
CA TRP A 10 -0.55 1.44 38.22
C TRP A 10 0.07 0.66 37.07
N ILE A 11 1.30 0.17 37.27
CA ILE A 11 1.95 -0.77 36.35
C ILE A 11 1.61 -2.18 36.84
N ILE A 12 0.72 -2.87 36.13
CA ILE A 12 0.39 -4.27 36.39
C ILE A 12 1.53 -5.13 35.80
N THR A 13 2.46 -5.56 36.64
CA THR A 13 3.51 -6.52 36.24
C THR A 13 2.96 -7.95 36.34
N ALA A 14 2.47 -8.50 35.23
CA ALA A 14 2.19 -9.94 35.15
C ALA A 14 3.52 -10.71 35.01
N LYS A 15 3.85 -11.59 35.97
CA LYS A 15 4.98 -12.52 35.84
C LYS A 15 4.60 -13.65 34.85
N PRO A 16 5.37 -13.89 33.78
CA PRO A 16 5.16 -15.06 32.92
C PRO A 16 5.51 -16.34 33.69
N LYS A 17 4.66 -17.38 33.56
CA LYS A 17 4.90 -18.70 34.14
C LYS A 17 5.97 -19.44 33.33
N PRO A 18 6.88 -20.21 33.96
CA PRO A 18 7.88 -20.97 33.25
C PRO A 18 7.23 -22.10 32.44
N PHE A 19 7.59 -22.15 31.16
CA PHE A 19 7.22 -23.18 30.19
C PHE A 19 7.95 -24.48 30.55
N GLN A 20 7.22 -25.51 30.96
CA GLN A 20 7.77 -26.82 31.29
C GLN A 20 7.81 -27.68 30.01
N GLU A 21 9.02 -28.01 29.54
CA GLU A 21 9.22 -28.96 28.46
C GLU A 21 9.00 -30.39 28.97
N THR A 22 7.86 -30.98 28.62
CA THR A 22 7.64 -32.42 28.77
C THR A 22 8.31 -33.14 27.58
N GLN A 23 9.53 -33.63 27.77
CA GLN A 23 10.26 -34.41 26.76
C GLN A 23 9.67 -35.82 26.65
N VAL A 24 8.68 -36.00 25.79
CA VAL A 24 8.11 -37.32 25.44
C VAL A 24 9.10 -38.05 24.53
N ARG A 25 9.97 -38.88 25.11
CA ARG A 25 10.82 -39.79 24.35
C ARG A 25 9.98 -40.95 23.80
N LEU A 26 9.51 -40.80 22.56
CA LEU A 26 8.83 -41.85 21.82
C LEU A 26 9.84 -42.89 21.31
N ALA A 27 9.86 -44.08 21.92
CA ALA A 27 10.67 -45.20 21.48
C ALA A 27 9.98 -45.88 20.29
N ILE A 28 10.43 -45.59 19.06
CA ILE A 28 9.81 -46.10 17.82
C ILE A 28 10.44 -47.46 17.45
N PRO A 29 9.66 -48.56 17.36
CA PRO A 29 10.16 -49.88 16.98
C PRO A 29 10.55 -49.96 15.48
N ARG A 30 11.55 -50.79 15.18
CA ARG A 30 12.25 -50.87 13.87
C ARG A 30 11.37 -51.22 12.66
N SER A 31 10.16 -51.75 12.86
CA SER A 31 9.22 -52.03 11.75
C SER A 31 8.54 -50.77 11.18
N LEU A 32 8.56 -49.65 11.92
CA LEU A 32 7.99 -48.37 11.48
C LEU A 32 8.91 -47.59 10.52
N HIS A 33 10.19 -47.95 10.45
CA HIS A 33 11.18 -47.30 9.56
C HIS A 33 10.91 -47.59 8.07
N SER A 34 10.30 -48.72 7.74
CA SER A 34 9.98 -49.09 6.35
C SER A 34 8.82 -48.26 5.78
N LEU A 35 7.84 -47.92 6.63
CA LEU A 35 6.71 -47.05 6.26
C LEU A 35 7.12 -45.57 6.18
N LEU A 36 8.06 -45.13 7.03
CA LEU A 36 8.64 -43.78 6.94
C LEU A 36 9.44 -43.56 5.64
N PHE A 37 10.18 -44.58 5.18
CA PHE A 37 10.96 -44.48 3.94
C PHE A 37 10.08 -44.36 2.68
N ALA A 38 8.93 -45.04 2.67
CA ALA A 38 7.95 -44.94 1.58
C ALA A 38 7.26 -43.55 1.51
N ILE A 39 7.01 -42.91 2.66
CA ILE A 39 6.42 -41.57 2.73
C ILE A 39 7.44 -40.51 2.27
N VAL A 40 8.73 -40.67 2.60
CA VAL A 40 9.80 -39.77 2.13
C VAL A 40 9.98 -39.82 0.61
N LEU A 41 9.75 -40.98 -0.03
CA LEU A 41 9.84 -41.12 -1.49
C LEU A 41 8.58 -40.63 -2.24
N PHE A 42 7.38 -40.69 -1.64
CA PHE A 42 6.17 -40.10 -2.24
C PHE A 42 5.99 -38.59 -1.96
N ALA A 43 6.59 -38.07 -0.89
CA ALA A 43 6.60 -36.62 -0.59
C ALA A 43 7.79 -35.87 -1.22
N GLY A 44 8.73 -36.57 -1.86
CA GLY A 44 9.92 -35.97 -2.49
C GLY A 44 9.70 -35.41 -3.90
N ALA A 45 8.52 -35.57 -4.49
CA ALA A 45 8.22 -35.14 -5.87
C ALA A 45 7.41 -33.83 -6.00
N TRP A 46 7.14 -33.13 -4.89
CA TRP A 46 6.73 -31.72 -4.90
C TRP A 46 7.33 -31.06 -3.65
N PRO A 47 8.07 -29.94 -3.71
CA PRO A 47 8.32 -29.05 -4.86
C PRO A 47 9.80 -28.64 -5.01
N LEU A 48 10.45 -29.01 -6.12
CA LEU A 48 11.66 -28.32 -6.60
C LEU A 48 11.36 -26.94 -7.25
N CYS A 49 10.12 -26.45 -7.11
CA CYS A 49 9.71 -25.09 -7.45
C CYS A 49 9.06 -24.41 -6.23
N ALA A 50 9.82 -24.16 -5.16
CA ALA A 50 9.36 -23.30 -4.05
C ALA A 50 10.39 -22.25 -3.64
N LYS A 51 11.20 -21.79 -4.61
CA LYS A 51 11.86 -20.50 -4.53
C LYS A 51 11.71 -19.73 -5.83
N ALA A 52 10.48 -19.71 -6.36
CA ALA A 52 10.06 -18.53 -7.08
C ALA A 52 9.81 -17.47 -6.01
N GLU A 53 10.89 -16.82 -5.59
CA GLU A 53 10.77 -15.43 -5.16
C GLU A 53 10.13 -14.76 -6.38
N ARG A 54 8.81 -14.57 -6.33
CA ARG A 54 8.23 -13.48 -7.06
C ARG A 54 8.96 -12.28 -6.48
N HIS A 55 10.03 -11.87 -7.15
CA HIS A 55 10.27 -10.44 -7.29
C HIS A 55 8.89 -9.92 -7.62
N GLU A 56 8.30 -9.22 -6.65
CA GLU A 56 7.29 -8.24 -6.92
C GLU A 56 8.04 -7.21 -7.77
N GLU A 57 8.27 -7.57 -9.03
CA GLU A 57 8.40 -6.63 -10.13
C GLU A 57 7.12 -5.84 -9.95
N GLY A 58 7.28 -4.67 -9.34
CA GLY A 58 6.17 -3.83 -8.95
C GLY A 58 5.23 -3.83 -10.14
N ARG A 59 3.99 -4.27 -9.93
CA ARG A 59 2.96 -3.80 -10.85
C ARG A 59 3.22 -2.29 -10.93
N PRO A 60 3.40 -1.70 -12.12
CA PRO A 60 3.26 -0.27 -12.20
C PRO A 60 1.91 0.00 -11.54
N ASP A 61 1.95 0.63 -10.36
CA ASP A 61 0.76 1.19 -9.78
C ASP A 61 0.40 2.27 -10.78
N PHE A 62 -0.50 1.92 -11.70
CA PHE A 62 -1.03 2.88 -12.63
C PHE A 62 -1.72 3.89 -11.72
N GLY A 63 -1.14 5.08 -11.59
CA GLY A 63 -1.73 6.14 -10.78
C GLY A 63 -3.07 6.56 -11.35
N VAL A 64 -3.66 7.59 -10.76
CA VAL A 64 -5.04 7.93 -11.07
C VAL A 64 -5.12 8.53 -12.47
N ILE A 65 -6.21 8.19 -13.18
CA ILE A 65 -6.55 8.86 -14.43
C ILE A 65 -7.36 10.11 -14.07
N LEU A 66 -6.76 11.27 -14.27
CA LEU A 66 -7.38 12.57 -14.08
C LEU A 66 -8.06 12.99 -15.38
N ALA A 67 -9.39 12.88 -15.44
CA ALA A 67 -10.17 13.16 -16.64
C ALA A 67 -10.59 14.64 -16.71
N VAL A 68 -9.90 15.43 -17.53
CA VAL A 68 -10.25 16.82 -17.80
C VAL A 68 -11.54 16.87 -18.61
N ASN A 69 -12.61 17.33 -17.97
CA ASN A 69 -13.96 17.42 -18.54
C ASN A 69 -14.44 18.86 -18.73
N ASN A 70 -13.65 19.84 -18.28
CA ASN A 70 -13.94 21.26 -18.46
C ASN A 70 -12.75 21.99 -19.12
N GLY A 71 -13.05 22.82 -20.12
CA GLY A 71 -12.06 23.60 -20.86
C GLY A 71 -11.62 24.90 -20.17
N GLY A 72 -12.16 25.22 -18.99
CA GLY A 72 -11.77 26.38 -18.20
C GLY A 72 -10.38 26.26 -17.55
N ASP A 73 -10.03 27.25 -16.73
CA ASP A 73 -8.70 27.41 -16.10
C ASP A 73 -8.77 27.59 -14.58
N ALA A 74 -9.81 27.04 -13.95
CA ALA A 74 -9.94 27.05 -12.48
C ALA A 74 -8.92 26.11 -11.82
N HIS A 75 -8.52 26.45 -10.59
CA HIS A 75 -7.63 25.63 -9.75
C HIS A 75 -8.36 24.43 -9.16
N ASP A 76 -7.61 23.41 -8.75
CA ASP A 76 -8.15 22.35 -7.92
C ASP A 76 -8.57 22.89 -6.54
N LEU A 77 -9.66 22.35 -5.98
CA LEU A 77 -10.16 22.73 -4.67
C LEU A 77 -9.28 22.20 -3.54
N LEU A 78 -8.73 20.98 -3.69
CA LEU A 78 -7.95 20.26 -2.69
C LEU A 78 -6.77 19.50 -3.32
N PRO A 79 -5.71 20.20 -3.78
CA PRO A 79 -4.56 19.54 -4.38
C PRO A 79 -3.94 18.45 -3.49
N GLY A 80 -3.75 17.26 -4.06
CA GLY A 80 -3.14 16.08 -3.44
C GLY A 80 -4.12 15.18 -2.68
N ASP A 81 -5.42 15.29 -2.92
CA ASP A 81 -6.43 14.42 -2.34
C ASP A 81 -6.78 13.20 -3.20
N GLY A 82 -6.17 13.09 -4.39
CA GLY A 82 -6.37 12.05 -5.39
C GLY A 82 -7.52 12.32 -6.36
N TYR A 83 -8.18 13.48 -6.28
CA TYR A 83 -9.33 13.83 -7.09
C TYR A 83 -9.15 15.19 -7.77
N CYS A 84 -9.28 15.22 -9.10
CA CYS A 84 -9.35 16.49 -9.81
C CYS A 84 -10.75 17.09 -9.69
N ASP A 85 -10.90 18.14 -8.90
CA ASP A 85 -12.17 18.81 -8.67
C ASP A 85 -12.01 20.30 -8.32
N THR A 86 -12.55 21.18 -9.16
CA THR A 86 -12.46 22.64 -8.96
C THR A 86 -13.49 23.19 -7.98
N ASP A 87 -14.60 22.48 -7.72
CA ASP A 87 -15.74 23.03 -6.96
C ASP A 87 -16.53 22.00 -6.12
N GLY A 88 -16.09 20.74 -6.08
CA GLY A 88 -16.75 19.66 -5.36
C GLY A 88 -17.83 18.93 -6.18
N THR A 89 -17.94 19.22 -7.48
CA THR A 89 -18.93 18.62 -8.39
C THR A 89 -18.33 17.60 -9.37
N GLY A 90 -17.02 17.38 -9.31
CA GLY A 90 -16.27 16.59 -10.30
C GLY A 90 -15.90 17.38 -11.55
N THR A 91 -15.89 18.71 -11.48
CA THR A 91 -15.42 19.57 -12.57
C THR A 91 -13.89 19.57 -12.56
N CYS A 92 -13.25 19.10 -13.62
CA CYS A 92 -11.80 18.98 -13.72
C CYS A 92 -11.28 19.79 -14.92
N THR A 93 -10.45 20.79 -14.65
CA THR A 93 -9.73 21.59 -15.65
C THR A 93 -8.32 21.03 -15.86
N LEU A 94 -7.65 21.44 -16.94
CA LEU A 94 -6.25 21.05 -17.16
C LEU A 94 -5.33 21.55 -16.04
N ARG A 95 -5.58 22.75 -15.50
CA ARG A 95 -4.82 23.30 -14.38
C ARG A 95 -4.99 22.45 -13.13
N ALA A 96 -6.22 22.12 -12.76
CA ALA A 96 -6.51 21.29 -11.60
C ALA A 96 -5.84 19.91 -11.71
N ALA A 97 -5.92 19.27 -12.88
CA ALA A 97 -5.27 17.97 -13.11
C ALA A 97 -3.74 18.02 -12.96
N ILE A 98 -3.10 19.11 -13.42
CA ILE A 98 -1.66 19.31 -13.25
C ILE A 98 -1.32 19.57 -11.78
N GLU A 99 -2.13 20.35 -11.07
CA GLU A 99 -1.94 20.61 -9.63
C GLU A 99 -2.02 19.33 -8.82
N GLU A 100 -2.97 18.46 -9.15
CA GLU A 100 -3.13 17.15 -8.51
C GLU A 100 -1.93 16.24 -8.78
N THR A 101 -1.50 16.16 -10.04
CA THR A 101 -0.29 15.38 -10.43
C THR A 101 0.96 15.90 -9.71
N ASN A 102 1.10 17.22 -9.57
CA ASN A 102 2.24 17.85 -8.90
C ASN A 102 2.22 17.66 -7.38
N ALA A 103 1.04 17.55 -6.77
CA ALA A 103 0.90 17.27 -5.35
C ALA A 103 1.33 15.84 -5.01
N GLY A 104 1.45 14.97 -6.02
CA GLY A 104 2.15 13.69 -5.93
C GLY A 104 1.43 12.69 -5.01
N PHE A 105 0.10 12.70 -5.03
CA PHE A 105 -0.70 11.72 -4.26
C PHE A 105 -0.30 10.29 -4.63
N LEU A 106 0.01 10.01 -5.90
CA LEU A 106 0.49 8.72 -6.39
C LEU A 106 1.69 8.88 -7.33
N GLN A 107 2.49 7.82 -7.44
CA GLN A 107 3.80 7.89 -8.10
C GLN A 107 3.74 8.02 -9.63
N VAL A 108 2.60 7.73 -10.28
CA VAL A 108 2.47 7.76 -11.76
C VAL A 108 1.06 8.15 -12.23
N ASP A 109 0.71 9.43 -12.24
CA ASP A 109 -0.60 9.88 -12.71
C ASP A 109 -0.70 10.00 -14.24
N SER A 110 -1.92 9.88 -14.78
CA SER A 110 -2.23 10.07 -16.19
C SER A 110 -3.32 11.11 -16.37
N ILE A 111 -3.09 12.12 -17.21
CA ILE A 111 -4.09 13.15 -17.52
C ILE A 111 -4.79 12.81 -18.85
N LEU A 112 -6.10 12.56 -18.79
CA LEU A 112 -6.95 12.32 -19.96
C LEU A 112 -7.71 13.61 -20.33
N ILE A 113 -7.46 14.15 -21.52
CA ILE A 113 -8.15 15.35 -21.99
C ILE A 113 -9.40 14.96 -22.77
N ASN A 114 -10.58 15.21 -22.20
CA ASN A 114 -11.88 14.86 -22.78
C ASN A 114 -12.69 16.10 -23.21
N VAL A 115 -11.99 17.20 -23.52
CA VAL A 115 -12.56 18.45 -24.01
C VAL A 115 -11.92 18.84 -25.34
N PRO A 116 -12.66 19.48 -26.26
CA PRO A 116 -12.13 19.88 -27.57
C PRO A 116 -11.22 21.11 -27.52
N LEU A 117 -11.31 21.92 -26.46
CA LEU A 117 -10.56 23.15 -26.28
C LEU A 117 -10.31 23.41 -24.79
N VAL A 118 -9.12 23.91 -24.48
CA VAL A 118 -8.74 24.43 -23.16
C VAL A 118 -8.36 25.90 -23.32
N THR A 119 -9.03 26.78 -22.58
CA THR A 119 -8.76 28.23 -22.55
C THR A 119 -8.00 28.58 -21.28
N LEU A 120 -6.75 29.02 -21.41
CA LEU A 120 -5.91 29.41 -20.28
C LEU A 120 -6.01 30.92 -20.07
N THR A 121 -6.23 31.31 -18.81
CA THR A 121 -6.21 32.70 -18.35
C THR A 121 -4.86 33.09 -17.78
N GLU A 122 -4.13 32.12 -17.24
CA GLU A 122 -2.77 32.30 -16.72
C GLU A 122 -1.82 31.20 -17.20
N LYS A 123 -0.52 31.36 -16.92
CA LYS A 123 0.47 30.31 -17.21
C LYS A 123 0.12 29.04 -16.41
N LEU A 124 0.20 27.88 -17.06
CA LEU A 124 0.03 26.60 -16.37
C LEU A 124 1.16 26.34 -15.36
N PRO A 125 0.88 25.58 -14.29
CA PRO A 125 1.92 25.11 -13.38
C PRO A 125 2.95 24.28 -14.15
N LEU A 126 4.21 24.30 -13.70
CA LEU A 126 5.20 23.37 -14.23
C LEU A 126 4.85 21.96 -13.80
N LEU A 127 4.95 20.98 -14.72
CA LEU A 127 4.88 19.57 -14.37
C LEU A 127 6.20 19.15 -13.69
N ILE A 128 6.10 18.72 -12.43
CA ILE A 128 7.24 18.26 -11.64
C ILE A 128 7.35 16.75 -11.83
N VAL A 129 8.26 16.31 -12.71
CA VAL A 129 8.57 14.89 -12.87
C VAL A 129 9.71 14.54 -11.92
N SER A 130 9.43 13.75 -10.89
CA SER A 130 10.48 13.19 -10.02
C SER A 130 11.14 12.03 -10.75
N THR A 131 12.25 12.30 -11.44
CA THR A 131 13.11 11.29 -12.10
C THR A 131 13.94 10.51 -11.10
#